data_AF-A0A931Z6W5-F1
#
_entry.id   AF-A0A931Z6W5-F1
#
_cell.length_a   1.000
_cell.length_b   1.000
_cell.length_c   1.000
_cell.angle_alpha   90.00
_cell.angle_beta   90.00
_cell.angle_gamma   90.00
#
_symmetry.space_group_name_H-M   'P 1'
#
loop_
_entity.id
_entity.type
_entity.pdbx_description
1 polymer ?
#
loop_
_entity_poly.entity_id
_entity_poly.type
_entity_poly.pdbx_seq_one_letter_code
_entity_poly.pdbx_strand_id
1 'polypeptide(L)' 'MAEKLTPMMQQYFEVKRGLPANTLLLFRLGDFYEMFFEDAEIGARLLGITLTKRQTTPMAGIPHH' A
#
# COMPACT_ATOMS: atom_id res chain seq x y z
N MET A 1 -19.39 8.60 -4.90
CA MET A 1 -18.72 8.82 -6.19
C MET A 1 -17.52 7.89 -6.20
N ALA A 2 -17.45 6.95 -7.14
CA ALA A 2 -16.27 6.09 -7.26
C ALA A 2 -15.11 6.96 -7.74
N GLU A 3 -14.21 7.34 -6.84
CA GLU A 3 -12.92 7.91 -7.22
C GLU A 3 -12.30 6.96 -8.25
N LYS A 4 -12.10 7.45 -9.48
CA LYS A 4 -11.43 6.70 -10.54
C LYS A 4 -10.07 6.28 -9.99
N LEU A 5 -9.93 5.00 -9.68
CA LEU A 5 -8.66 4.40 -9.30
C LEU A 5 -7.62 4.84 -10.32
N THR A 6 -6.51 5.41 -9.84
CA THR A 6 -5.39 5.73 -10.72
C THR A 6 -4.90 4.44 -11.38
N PRO A 7 -4.31 4.51 -12.59
CA PRO A 7 -3.78 3.32 -13.26
C PRO A 7 -2.86 2.49 -12.35
N MET A 8 -2.06 3.16 -11.52
CA MET A 8 -1.20 2.50 -10.52
C MET A 8 -2.01 1.72 -9.48
N MET A 9 -3.08 2.31 -8.93
CA MET A 9 -3.93 1.61 -7.96
C MET A 9 -4.66 0.42 -8.60
N GLN A 10 -5.02 0.50 -9.88
CA GLN A 10 -5.58 -0.64 -10.59
C GLN A 10 -4.59 -1.81 -10.62
N GLN A 11 -3.33 -1.55 -10.99
CA GLN A 11 -2.27 -2.57 -10.97
C GLN A 11 -2.02 -3.12 -9.57
N TYR A 12 -2.01 -2.27 -8.55
CA TYR A 12 -1.88 -2.69 -7.16
C TYR A 12 -2.98 -3.69 -6.76
N PHE A 13 -4.24 -3.38 -7.06
CA PHE A 13 -5.36 -4.28 -6.76
C PHE A 13 -5.36 -5.55 -7.61
N GLU A 14 -4.93 -5.50 -8.86
CA GLU A 14 -4.77 -6.68 -9.70
C GLU A 14 -3.75 -7.66 -9.12
N VAL A 15 -2.57 -7.16 -8.73
CA VAL A 15 -1.55 -7.98 -8.06
C VAL A 15 -2.08 -8.51 -6.73
N LYS A 16 -2.71 -7.65 -5.92
CA LYS A 16 -3.22 -8.03 -4.60
C LYS A 16 -4.30 -9.10 -4.66
N ARG A 17 -5.18 -9.09 -5.68
CA ARG A 17 -6.18 -10.15 -5.88
C ARG A 17 -5.58 -11.53 -6.14
N GLY A 18 -4.35 -11.59 -6.66
CA GLY A 18 -3.61 -12.84 -6.86
C GLY A 18 -2.92 -13.36 -5.60
N LEU A 19 -2.90 -12.58 -4.50
CA LEU A 19 -2.22 -12.95 -3.28
C LEU A 19 -3.19 -13.56 -2.24
N PRO A 20 -2.69 -14.46 -1.36
CA PRO A 20 -3.47 -14.94 -0.23
C PRO A 20 -3.92 -13.80 0.68
N ALA A 21 -5.09 -13.96 1.32
CA ALA A 21 -5.70 -12.93 2.17
C ALA A 21 -4.80 -12.41 3.30
N ASN A 22 -3.84 -13.21 3.78
CA ASN A 22 -2.93 -12.87 4.87
C ASN A 22 -1.56 -12.37 4.36
N THR A 23 -1.52 -11.75 3.19
CA THR A 23 -0.27 -11.27 2.58
C THR A 23 -0.30 -9.75 2.49
N LEU A 24 0.74 -9.11 3.02
CA LEU A 24 0.98 -7.69 2.81
C LEU A 24 1.68 -7.46 1.48
N LEU A 25 1.09 -6.64 0.60
CA LEU A 25 1.72 -6.26 -0.65
C LEU A 25 2.53 -4.97 -0.47
N LEU A 26 3.86 -5.12 -0.47
CA LEU A 26 4.80 -4.00 -0.57
C LEU A 26 4.98 -3.63 -2.04
N PHE A 27 4.35 -2.54 -2.47
CA PHE A 27 4.38 -2.11 -3.85
C PHE A 27 5.54 -1.13 -4.06
N ARG A 28 6.50 -1.51 -4.91
CA ARG A 28 7.68 -0.68 -5.17
C ARG A 28 7.32 0.51 -6.06
N LEU A 29 7.51 1.71 -5.53
CA LEU A 29 7.36 2.99 -6.22
C LEU A 29 8.69 3.74 -6.14
N GLY A 30 9.51 3.57 -7.18
CA GLY A 30 10.86 4.13 -7.23
C GLY A 30 11.76 3.54 -6.15
N ASP A 31 12.19 4.40 -5.21
CA ASP A 31 13.10 4.09 -4.11
C ASP A 31 12.38 3.69 -2.81
N PHE A 32 11.04 3.64 -2.82
CA PHE A 32 10.23 3.25 -1.66
C PHE A 32 9.39 2.01 -1.96
N TYR A 33 9.20 1.18 -0.95
CA TYR A 33 8.11 0.22 -0.90
C TYR A 33 6.95 0.86 -0.17
N GLU A 34 5.85 1.08 -0.89
CA GLU A 34 4.64 1.67 -0.35
C GLU A 34 3.54 0.62 -0.20
N MET A 35 2.82 0.71 0.91
CA MET A 35 1.61 -0.03 1.22
C MET A 35 0.46 0.96 1.31
N PHE A 36 -0.74 0.52 0.90
CA PHE A 36 -1.92 1.38 0.81
C PHE A 36 -3.11 0.75 1.54
N PHE A 37 -4.05 1.60 1.96
CA PHE A 37 -5.30 1.19 2.63
C PHE A 37 -5.01 0.34 3.89
N GLU A 38 -5.67 -0.81 4.03
CA GLU A 38 -5.52 -1.71 5.16
C GLU A 38 -4.09 -2.27 5.31
N ASP A 39 -3.38 -2.49 4.20
CA ASP A 39 -1.99 -2.97 4.27
C ASP A 39 -1.07 -1.91 4.89
N ALA A 40 -1.39 -0.62 4.69
CA ALA A 40 -0.65 0.44 5.34
C ALA A 40 -0.86 0.41 6.85
N GLU A 41 -2.09 0.23 7.31
CA GLU A 41 -2.42 0.18 8.74
C GLU A 41 -1.81 -1.04 9.43
N ILE A 42 -1.98 -2.21 8.82
CA ILE A 42 -1.40 -3.47 9.31
C ILE A 42 0.12 -3.41 9.25
N GLY A 43 0.68 -3.01 8.10
CA GLY A 43 2.12 -2.91 7.89
C GLY A 43 2.79 -1.91 8.82
N ALA A 44 2.17 -0.75 9.06
CA ALA A 44 2.64 0.24 10.03
C ALA A 44 2.72 -0.35 11.44
N ARG A 45 1.69 -1.08 11.86
CA ARG A 45 1.66 -1.70 13.18
C ARG A 45 2.65 -2.87 13.31
N LEU A 46 2.79 -3.69 12.27
CA LEU A 46 3.65 -4.87 12.29
C LEU A 46 5.14 -4.50 12.19
N LEU A 47 5.48 -3.56 11.33
CA LEU A 47 6.86 -3.14 11.07
C LEU A 47 7.30 -1.98 11.97
N GLY A 48 6.38 -1.38 12.73
CA GLY A 48 6.67 -0.23 13.58
C GLY A 48 7.01 1.04 12.78
N ILE A 49 6.48 1.17 11.56
CA ILE A 49 6.74 2.31 10.66
C ILE A 49 5.62 3.35 10.78
N THR A 50 5.94 4.59 10.43
CA THR A 50 4.97 5.70 10.51
C THR A 50 3.85 5.53 9.50
N LEU A 51 2.61 5.39 9.99
CA LEU A 51 1.42 5.45 9.15
C LEU A 51 1.17 6.91 8.73
N THR A 52 1.17 7.14 7.42
CA THR A 52 0.91 8.44 6.80
C THR A 52 -0.43 8.37 6.05
N LYS A 53 -0.94 9.52 5.59
CA LYS A 53 -2.12 9.57 4.73
C LYS A 53 -1.86 10.46 3.53
N ARG A 54 -2.19 9.97 2.34
CA ARG A 54 -2.12 10.75 1.10
C ARG A 54 -3.54 11.12 0.68
N GLN A 55 -3.87 12.41 0.77
CA GLN A 55 -5.23 12.94 0.67
C GLN A 55 -6.16 12.32 1.72
N THR A 56 -6.77 11.17 1.42
CA THR A 56 -7.70 10.41 2.25
C THR A 56 -7.29 8.94 2.42
N THR A 57 -6.27 8.48 1.69
CA THR A 57 -5.86 7.07 1.69
C THR A 57 -4.71 6.83 2.68
N PRO A 58 -4.85 5.91 3.64
CA PRO A 58 -3.76 5.47 4.50
C PRO A 58 -2.61 4.89 3.67
N MET A 59 -1.39 5.26 4.03
CA MET A 59 -0.18 4.89 3.30
C MET A 59 0.98 4.73 4.28
N ALA A 60 1.76 3.66 4.13
CA ALA A 60 2.95 3.42 4.93
C ALA A 60 4.05 2.95 4.00
N GLY A 61 5.26 3.47 4.17
CA GLY A 61 6.35 3.20 3.26
C GLY A 61 7.68 2.97 3.97
N ILE A 62 8.49 2.10 3.39
CA ILE A 62 9.88 1.89 3.81
C ILE A 62 10.82 2.23 2.64
N PRO A 63 11.98 2.84 2.91
CA PRO A 63 12.99 2.99 1.87
C PRO A 63 13.46 1.60 1.41
N HIS A 64 13.79 1.48 0.14
CA HIS A 64 14.35 0.26 -0.44
C HIS A 64 15.80 0.00 0.03
N HIS A 65 16.47 1.00 0.62
CA HIS A 65 17.87 0.92 1.03
C HIS A 65 18.05 0.47 2.48
#